data_AF-A0A7K4AJ09-F1
#
_entry.id   AF-A0A7K4AJ09-F1
#
_cell.length_a   1.000
_cell.length_b   1.000
_cell.length_c   1.000
_cell.angle_alpha   90.00
_cell.angle_beta   90.00
_cell.angle_gamma   90.00
#
_symmetry.space_group_name_H-M   'P 1'
#
loop_
_entity.id
_entity.type
_entity.pdbx_description
1 polymer ?
#
loop_
_entity_poly.entity_id
_entity_poly.type
_entity_poly.pdbx_seq_one_letter_code
_entity_poly.pdbx_strand_id
1 'polypeptide(L)'
;MSLVVALTKSKEAVIGGDRRSITFLGSWPELEEELYCGRISDDEALLAKAMEIGAILQVTDGRDKVWRRGDLLVGEVTEITPQLERRRRIYLAPGSQLQVDITGKEVRIRDRGAMGCIIYGNRFTQQIAVSIVVQANGRVDEALIRKIFQEAAERTASVSQEHVILKSERMLSNPQKALEKALEEDCQENGWKLCDPL
;
A
#
# COMPACT_ATOMS: atom_id res chain seq x y z
N MET A 1 6.21 -4.38 5.93
CA MET A 1 5.19 -3.46 5.40
C MET A 1 5.72 -2.85 4.10
N SER A 2 4.91 -2.93 3.05
CA SER A 2 5.22 -2.61 1.66
C SER A 2 4.64 -1.26 1.23
N LEU A 3 4.89 -0.80 0.00
CA LEU A 3 4.52 0.51 -0.53
C LEU A 3 3.36 0.45 -1.53
N VAL A 4 2.30 1.23 -1.29
CA VAL A 4 1.23 1.53 -2.25
C VAL A 4 1.07 3.05 -2.33
N VAL A 5 1.03 3.59 -3.55
CA VAL A 5 0.82 5.02 -3.81
C VAL A 5 -0.39 5.17 -4.70
N ALA A 6 -1.39 5.88 -4.23
CA ALA A 6 -2.65 6.11 -4.93
C ALA A 6 -2.87 7.60 -5.19
N LEU A 7 -3.33 7.93 -6.39
CA LEU A 7 -3.64 9.28 -6.83
C LEU A 7 -5.01 9.30 -7.46
N THR A 8 -5.91 10.14 -6.97
CA THR A 8 -7.17 10.44 -7.66
C THR A 8 -7.27 11.93 -7.96
N LYS A 9 -7.60 12.23 -9.20
CA LYS A 9 -7.93 13.56 -9.74
C LYS A 9 -9.33 13.49 -10.35
N SER A 10 -9.87 14.64 -10.74
CA SER A 10 -11.21 14.73 -11.32
C SER A 10 -11.45 13.86 -12.56
N LYS A 11 -10.42 13.56 -13.35
CA LYS A 11 -10.54 12.82 -14.62
C LYS A 11 -9.71 11.54 -14.70
N GLU A 12 -8.86 11.29 -13.71
CA GLU A 12 -7.99 10.13 -13.71
C GLU A 12 -7.75 9.62 -12.29
N ALA A 13 -7.57 8.31 -12.20
CA ALA A 13 -7.08 7.63 -11.02
C ALA A 13 -5.87 6.79 -11.41
N VAL A 14 -4.80 6.84 -10.61
CA VAL A 14 -3.58 6.06 -10.79
C VAL A 14 -3.24 5.42 -9.46
N ILE A 15 -2.92 4.14 -9.46
CA ILE A 15 -2.43 3.44 -8.27
C ILE A 15 -1.21 2.61 -8.63
N GLY A 16 -0.19 2.67 -7.78
CA GLY A 16 0.97 1.81 -7.88
C GLY A 16 1.18 1.00 -6.60
N GLY A 17 1.75 -0.19 -6.75
CA GLY A 17 2.17 -1.03 -5.64
C GLY A 17 3.42 -1.81 -6.00
N ASP A 18 4.36 -1.90 -5.06
CA ASP A 18 5.54 -2.75 -5.23
C ASP A 18 5.14 -4.23 -5.09
N ARG A 19 6.04 -5.17 -5.40
CA ARG A 19 5.75 -6.62 -5.36
C ARG A 19 6.31 -7.38 -4.15
N ARG A 20 7.00 -6.68 -3.24
CA ARG A 20 7.70 -7.26 -2.08
C ARG A 20 6.74 -7.79 -1.03
N SER A 21 7.00 -8.98 -0.52
CA SER A 21 6.41 -9.49 0.71
C SER A 21 7.53 -10.05 1.57
N ILE A 22 7.61 -9.57 2.81
CA ILE A 22 8.57 -10.05 3.81
C ILE A 22 7.75 -10.59 4.97
N THR A 23 7.98 -11.85 5.32
CA THR A 23 7.35 -12.52 6.44
C THR A 23 8.42 -12.94 7.43
N PHE A 24 8.33 -12.44 8.66
CA PHE A 24 9.20 -12.85 9.76
C PHE A 24 8.62 -14.11 10.42
N LEU A 25 9.43 -15.15 10.54
CA LEU A 25 9.09 -16.34 11.32
C LEU A 25 9.55 -16.12 12.77
N GLY A 26 8.60 -15.81 13.65
CA GLY A 26 8.86 -15.39 15.02
C GLY A 26 8.78 -13.88 15.19
N SER A 27 9.07 -13.40 16.40
CA SER A 27 9.01 -11.98 16.76
C SER A 27 10.41 -11.36 16.70
N TRP A 28 10.66 -10.48 15.73
CA TRP A 28 11.95 -9.83 15.50
C TRP A 28 11.82 -8.30 15.42
N PRO A 29 11.34 -7.64 16.50
CA PRO A 29 10.98 -6.22 16.47
C PRO A 29 12.17 -5.31 16.12
N GLU A 30 13.38 -5.67 16.54
CA GLU A 30 14.60 -4.89 16.28
C GLU A 30 14.96 -4.90 14.79
N LEU A 31 14.91 -6.07 14.15
CA LEU A 31 15.16 -6.22 12.71
C LEU A 31 14.06 -5.55 11.87
N GLU A 32 12.80 -5.70 12.30
CA GLU A 32 11.66 -5.05 11.67
C GLU A 32 11.78 -3.52 11.74
N GLU A 33 12.17 -2.97 12.89
CA GLU A 33 12.42 -1.54 13.07
C GLU A 33 13.62 -1.05 12.26
N GLU A 34 14.72 -1.80 12.19
CA GLU A 34 15.86 -1.48 11.32
C GLU A 34 15.45 -1.41 9.85
N LEU A 35 14.68 -2.40 9.38
CA LEU A 35 14.17 -2.43 8.02
C LEU A 35 13.23 -1.26 7.72
N TYR A 36 12.25 -1.00 8.58
CA TYR A 36 11.19 -0.01 8.34
C TYR A 36 11.60 1.44 8.57
N CYS A 37 12.70 1.67 9.29
CA CYS A 37 13.34 2.97 9.39
C CYS A 37 14.45 3.19 8.34
N GLY A 38 14.64 2.27 7.39
CA GLY A 38 15.55 2.44 6.27
C GLY A 38 17.03 2.25 6.61
N ARG A 39 17.34 1.54 7.70
CA ARG A 39 18.74 1.18 8.04
C ARG A 39 19.27 0.01 7.23
N ILE A 40 18.37 -0.74 6.58
CA ILE A 40 18.69 -1.87 5.71
C ILE A 40 18.35 -1.48 4.27
N SER A 41 19.39 -1.26 3.47
CA SER A 41 19.32 -0.74 2.10
C SER A 41 18.90 -1.77 1.06
N ASP A 42 19.34 -3.02 1.23
CA ASP A 42 19.25 -4.06 0.20
C ASP A 42 19.14 -5.48 0.82
N ASP A 43 18.91 -6.46 -0.05
CA ASP A 43 18.65 -7.85 0.31
C ASP A 43 19.86 -8.50 0.97
N GLU A 44 21.08 -8.14 0.56
CA GLU A 44 22.31 -8.68 1.14
C GLU A 44 22.45 -8.20 2.59
N ALA A 45 22.24 -6.91 2.84
CA ALA A 45 22.24 -6.34 4.19
C ALA A 45 21.13 -6.95 5.06
N LEU A 46 19.93 -7.18 4.50
CA LEU A 46 18.82 -7.81 5.22
C LEU A 46 19.15 -9.24 5.64
N LEU A 47 19.71 -10.04 4.72
CA LEU A 47 20.11 -11.42 4.97
C LEU A 47 21.25 -11.50 5.98
N ALA A 48 22.26 -10.64 5.85
CA ALA A 48 23.39 -10.57 6.79
C ALA A 48 22.91 -10.25 8.20
N LYS A 49 22.02 -9.25 8.35
CA LYS A 49 21.45 -8.88 9.65
C LYS A 49 20.59 -10.00 10.24
N ALA A 50 19.79 -10.66 9.41
CA ALA A 50 18.97 -11.78 9.86
C ALA A 50 19.82 -12.96 10.35
N MET A 51 20.89 -13.30 9.62
CA MET A 51 21.85 -14.33 10.04
C MET A 51 22.55 -13.99 11.36
N GLU A 52 22.98 -12.73 11.53
CA GLU A 52 23.67 -12.25 12.73
C GLU A 52 22.84 -12.51 14.01
N ILE A 53 21.53 -12.25 13.94
CA ILE A 53 20.63 -12.36 15.09
C ILE A 53 19.86 -13.67 15.15
N GLY A 54 20.08 -14.58 14.20
CA GLY A 54 19.35 -15.85 14.08
C GLY A 54 17.88 -15.69 13.67
N ALA A 55 17.52 -14.58 13.04
CA ALA A 55 16.17 -14.36 12.53
C ALA A 55 15.92 -15.20 11.27
N ILE A 56 14.71 -15.75 11.18
CA ILE A 56 14.25 -16.48 10.01
C ILE A 56 13.18 -15.62 9.33
N LEU A 57 13.38 -15.33 8.05
CA LEU A 57 12.46 -14.53 7.25
C LEU A 57 12.31 -15.11 5.86
N GLN A 58 11.12 -14.91 5.27
CA GLN A 58 10.82 -15.24 3.89
C GLN A 58 10.62 -13.95 3.11
N VAL A 59 11.39 -13.79 2.04
CA VAL A 59 11.29 -12.68 1.09
C VAL A 59 10.77 -13.19 -0.24
N THR A 60 9.80 -12.49 -0.81
CA THR A 60 9.28 -12.78 -2.16
C THR A 60 8.94 -11.49 -2.89
N ASP A 61 9.11 -11.48 -4.21
CA ASP A 61 8.82 -10.33 -5.09
C ASP A 61 7.68 -10.63 -6.10
N GLY A 62 6.70 -11.40 -5.67
CA GLY A 62 5.62 -11.91 -6.53
C GLY A 62 4.22 -11.41 -6.19
N ARG A 63 4.05 -10.60 -5.13
CA ARG A 63 2.72 -10.29 -4.59
C ARG A 63 2.13 -9.05 -5.24
N ASP A 64 1.04 -9.22 -5.98
CA ASP A 64 0.23 -8.10 -6.44
C ASP A 64 -0.42 -7.40 -5.23
N LYS A 65 -0.19 -6.09 -5.13
CA LYS A 65 -0.78 -5.23 -4.09
C LYS A 65 -1.84 -4.29 -4.63
N VAL A 66 -1.86 -4.15 -5.95
CA VAL A 66 -2.84 -3.32 -6.67
C VAL A 66 -3.50 -4.16 -7.74
N TRP A 67 -4.81 -4.01 -7.88
CA TRP A 67 -5.61 -4.75 -8.85
C TRP A 67 -6.82 -3.94 -9.30
N ARG A 68 -7.54 -4.46 -10.30
CA ARG A 68 -8.81 -3.89 -10.76
C ARG A 68 -9.98 -4.64 -10.14
N ARG A 69 -11.00 -3.90 -9.70
CA ARG A 69 -12.31 -4.42 -9.32
C ARG A 69 -13.37 -3.79 -10.23
N GLY A 70 -13.62 -4.44 -11.36
CA GLY A 70 -14.36 -3.84 -12.48
C GLY A 70 -13.65 -2.58 -13.00
N ASP A 71 -14.36 -1.45 -13.01
CA ASP A 71 -13.84 -0.15 -13.43
C ASP A 71 -13.01 0.58 -12.35
N LEU A 72 -12.97 0.04 -11.13
CA LEU A 72 -12.28 0.62 -9.98
C LEU A 72 -10.86 0.08 -9.85
N LEU A 73 -9.99 0.87 -9.23
CA LEU A 73 -8.66 0.44 -8.81
C LEU A 73 -8.67 0.17 -7.31
N VAL A 74 -7.99 -0.88 -6.89
CA VAL A 74 -7.86 -1.25 -5.48
C VAL A 74 -6.39 -1.43 -5.15
N GLY A 75 -5.98 -0.97 -3.97
CA GLY A 75 -4.65 -1.21 -3.43
C GLY A 75 -4.73 -1.64 -1.97
N GLU A 76 -3.86 -2.57 -1.58
CA GLU A 76 -3.83 -3.08 -0.21
C GLU A 76 -2.40 -3.29 0.28
N VAL A 77 -2.15 -2.88 1.52
CA VAL A 77 -0.98 -3.29 2.28
C VAL A 77 -1.40 -4.13 3.47
N THR A 78 -0.58 -5.13 3.80
CA THR A 78 -0.79 -5.98 4.99
C THR A 78 0.34 -5.77 5.97
N GLU A 79 -0.03 -5.69 7.24
CA GLU A 79 0.83 -5.72 8.41
C GLU A 79 0.49 -6.99 9.18
N ILE A 80 1.45 -7.91 9.28
CA ILE A 80 1.30 -9.18 9.99
C ILE A 80 2.37 -9.23 11.07
N THR A 81 1.92 -9.26 12.32
CA THR A 81 2.74 -9.60 13.49
C THR A 81 2.11 -10.80 14.19
N PRO A 82 2.81 -11.46 15.14
CA PRO A 82 2.21 -12.58 15.88
C PRO A 82 0.92 -12.24 16.62
N GLN A 83 0.68 -10.95 16.92
CA GLN A 83 -0.48 -10.47 17.67
C GLN A 83 -1.51 -9.71 16.81
N LEU A 84 -1.17 -9.35 15.57
CA LEU A 84 -2.00 -8.48 14.73
C LEU A 84 -1.91 -8.87 13.26
N GLU A 85 -3.06 -9.14 12.65
CA GLU A 85 -3.20 -9.08 11.19
C GLU A 85 -4.08 -7.88 10.85
N ARG A 86 -3.47 -6.85 10.26
CA ARG A 86 -4.16 -5.64 9.81
C ARG A 86 -3.91 -5.43 8.33
N ARG A 87 -4.97 -5.16 7.58
CA ARG A 87 -4.89 -4.73 6.18
C ARG A 87 -5.39 -3.31 6.06
N ARG A 88 -4.70 -2.50 5.27
CA ARG A 88 -5.20 -1.18 4.86
C ARG A 88 -5.48 -1.25 3.38
N ARG A 89 -6.72 -1.00 3.01
CA ARG A 89 -7.17 -1.06 1.62
C ARG A 89 -7.72 0.29 1.19
N ILE A 90 -7.37 0.69 -0.03
CA ILE A 90 -7.91 1.86 -0.69
C ILE A 90 -8.63 1.43 -1.98
N TYR A 91 -9.84 1.96 -2.17
CA TYR A 91 -10.57 1.90 -3.43
C TYR A 91 -10.49 3.26 -4.10
N LEU A 92 -10.34 3.26 -5.42
CA LEU A 92 -10.03 4.45 -6.18
C LEU A 92 -10.82 4.50 -7.50
N ALA A 93 -11.40 5.65 -7.78
CA ALA A 93 -11.96 6.02 -9.07
C ALA A 93 -11.58 7.48 -9.38
N PRO A 94 -11.64 7.92 -10.66
CA PRO A 94 -11.58 9.35 -10.95
C PRO A 94 -12.58 10.14 -10.10
N GLY A 95 -12.06 11.10 -9.33
CA GLY A 95 -12.84 11.98 -8.46
C GLY A 95 -13.33 11.39 -7.14
N SER A 96 -12.89 10.18 -6.75
CA SER A 96 -13.23 9.60 -5.44
C SER A 96 -12.21 8.58 -4.92
N GLN A 97 -12.09 8.52 -3.59
CA GLN A 97 -11.33 7.50 -2.85
C GLN A 97 -12.08 7.06 -1.59
N LEU A 98 -11.88 5.80 -1.21
CA LEU A 98 -12.40 5.20 0.01
C LEU A 98 -11.29 4.39 0.67
N GLN A 99 -10.95 4.73 1.92
CA GLN A 99 -9.94 4.03 2.71
C GLN A 99 -10.59 3.22 3.82
N VAL A 100 -10.15 1.97 3.98
CA VAL A 100 -10.63 1.06 5.01
C VAL A 100 -9.49 0.36 5.74
N ASP A 101 -9.70 0.14 7.02
CA ASP A 101 -8.89 -0.75 7.86
C ASP A 101 -9.65 -2.07 8.04
N ILE A 102 -8.96 -3.19 7.85
CA ILE A 102 -9.51 -4.54 8.02
C ILE A 102 -8.68 -5.27 9.09
N THR A 103 -9.33 -5.73 10.14
CA THR A 103 -8.70 -6.49 11.24
C THR A 103 -9.53 -7.73 11.52
N GLY A 104 -8.96 -8.91 11.28
CA GLY A 104 -9.72 -10.17 11.31
C GLY A 104 -10.88 -10.16 10.32
N LYS A 105 -12.12 -10.16 10.84
CA LYS A 105 -13.34 -10.06 10.03
C LYS A 105 -14.03 -8.70 10.12
N GLU A 106 -13.46 -7.73 10.81
CA GLU A 106 -14.04 -6.40 10.93
C GLU A 106 -13.45 -5.47 9.89
N VAL A 107 -14.30 -4.73 9.19
CA VAL A 107 -13.89 -3.62 8.31
C VAL A 107 -14.39 -2.32 8.91
N ARG A 108 -13.52 -1.30 8.92
CA ARG A 108 -13.88 0.05 9.35
C ARG A 108 -13.47 1.05 8.29
N ILE A 109 -14.39 1.95 7.95
CA ILE A 109 -14.08 3.03 7.02
C ILE A 109 -13.28 4.08 7.78
N ARG A 110 -12.07 4.35 7.28
CA ARG A 110 -11.18 5.37 7.82
C ARG A 110 -11.48 6.74 7.23
N ASP A 111 -11.67 6.79 5.91
CA ASP A 111 -11.80 8.06 5.20
C ASP A 111 -12.56 7.90 3.87
N ARG A 112 -13.20 9.00 3.46
CA ARG A 112 -13.85 9.19 2.15
C ARG A 112 -13.39 10.52 1.60
N GLY A 113 -12.90 10.54 0.37
CA GLY A 113 -12.40 11.77 -0.24
C GLY A 113 -12.66 11.85 -1.75
N ALA A 114 -12.47 13.05 -2.31
CA ALA A 114 -12.66 13.29 -3.74
C ALA A 114 -11.34 13.23 -4.52
N MET A 115 -10.37 14.05 -4.16
CA MET A 115 -9.07 14.15 -4.86
C MET A 115 -7.94 14.12 -3.85
N GLY A 116 -6.80 13.52 -4.22
CA GLY A 116 -5.63 13.46 -3.34
C GLY A 116 -4.61 12.40 -3.73
N CYS A 117 -3.50 12.42 -3.00
CA CYS A 117 -2.45 11.40 -3.04
C CYS A 117 -2.43 10.68 -1.68
N ILE A 118 -2.59 9.36 -1.69
CA ILE A 118 -2.59 8.51 -0.50
C ILE A 118 -1.37 7.58 -0.61
N ILE A 119 -0.60 7.52 0.47
CA ILE A 119 0.61 6.70 0.54
C ILE A 119 0.48 5.72 1.71
N TYR A 120 0.45 4.43 1.39
CA TYR A 120 0.63 3.36 2.36
C TYR A 120 2.05 2.84 2.27
N GLY A 121 2.73 2.76 3.40
CA GLY A 121 4.12 2.38 3.50
C GLY A 121 4.58 2.39 4.94
N ASN A 122 5.75 1.82 5.20
CA ASN A 122 6.46 2.07 6.45
C ASN A 122 6.91 3.53 6.53
N ARG A 123 7.37 3.95 7.71
CA ARG A 123 7.78 5.34 7.97
C ARG A 123 8.80 5.85 6.94
N PHE A 124 9.80 5.04 6.59
CA PHE A 124 10.86 5.44 5.68
C PHE A 124 10.36 5.63 4.23
N THR A 125 9.61 4.67 3.71
CA THR A 125 9.01 4.76 2.36
C THR A 125 8.02 5.90 2.22
N GLN A 126 7.24 6.19 3.28
CA GLN A 126 6.38 7.38 3.34
C GLN A 126 7.20 8.67 3.25
N GLN A 127 8.32 8.77 3.97
CA GLN A 127 9.20 9.95 3.91
C GLN A 127 9.78 10.16 2.51
N ILE A 128 10.22 9.10 1.84
CA ILE A 128 10.70 9.15 0.44
C ILE A 128 9.59 9.68 -0.48
N ALA A 129 8.40 9.06 -0.42
CA ALA A 129 7.28 9.43 -1.25
C ALA A 129 6.84 10.88 -1.04
N VAL A 130 6.69 11.31 0.22
CA VAL A 130 6.32 12.69 0.56
C VAL A 130 7.36 13.69 0.07
N SER A 131 8.66 13.40 0.25
CA SER A 131 9.75 14.27 -0.24
C SER A 131 9.64 14.50 -1.75
N ILE A 132 9.44 13.42 -2.52
CA ILE A 132 9.31 13.49 -3.99
C ILE A 132 8.06 14.29 -4.39
N VAL A 133 6.92 14.08 -3.71
CA VAL A 133 5.68 14.83 -3.96
C VAL A 133 5.83 16.33 -3.67
N VAL A 134 6.52 16.68 -2.58
CA VAL A 134 6.80 18.07 -2.22
C VAL A 134 7.71 18.73 -3.26
N GLN A 135 8.78 18.04 -3.70
CA GLN A 135 9.66 18.54 -4.76
C GLN A 135 8.93 18.75 -6.10
N ALA A 136 7.87 17.99 -6.35
CA ALA A 136 7.00 18.16 -7.52
C ALA A 136 5.92 19.26 -7.34
N ASN A 137 5.96 20.05 -6.26
CA ASN A 137 4.93 21.02 -5.88
C ASN A 137 3.52 20.40 -5.85
N GLY A 138 3.41 19.16 -5.38
CA GLY A 138 2.14 18.42 -5.30
C GLY A 138 1.60 17.91 -6.65
N ARG A 139 2.32 18.12 -7.76
CA ARG A 139 1.94 17.59 -9.08
C ARG A 139 2.30 16.12 -9.18
N VAL A 140 1.40 15.27 -8.73
CA VAL A 140 1.55 13.82 -8.83
C VAL A 140 0.96 13.34 -10.17
N ASP A 141 1.69 12.50 -10.87
CA ASP A 141 1.27 11.77 -12.06
C ASP A 141 1.89 10.35 -12.04
N GLU A 142 1.63 9.57 -13.09
CA GLU A 142 2.19 8.23 -13.21
C GLU A 142 3.72 8.20 -13.17
N ALA A 143 4.39 9.16 -13.81
CA ALA A 143 5.84 9.22 -13.87
C ALA A 143 6.43 9.50 -12.48
N LEU A 144 5.80 10.39 -11.71
CA LEU A 144 6.21 10.66 -10.34
C LEU A 144 5.97 9.43 -9.43
N ILE A 145 4.85 8.72 -9.59
CA ILE A 145 4.59 7.47 -8.87
C ILE A 145 5.68 6.45 -9.19
N ARG A 146 6.05 6.29 -10.47
CA ARG A 146 7.14 5.40 -10.90
C ARG A 146 8.47 5.79 -10.25
N LYS A 147 8.78 7.08 -10.20
CA LYS A 147 9.98 7.59 -9.52
C LYS A 147 9.98 7.25 -8.03
N ILE A 148 8.84 7.40 -7.35
CA ILE A 148 8.71 7.05 -5.92
C ILE A 148 9.08 5.57 -5.68
N PHE A 149 8.59 4.66 -6.53
CA PHE A 149 8.93 3.23 -6.41
C PHE A 149 10.41 2.97 -6.66
N GLN A 150 10.99 3.55 -7.71
CA GLN A 150 12.42 3.42 -8.03
C GLN A 150 13.29 3.90 -6.87
N GLU A 151 13.05 5.11 -6.38
CA GLU A 151 13.85 5.70 -5.29
C GLU A 151 13.69 4.93 -3.98
N ALA A 152 12.51 4.36 -3.72
CA ALA A 152 12.29 3.54 -2.54
C ALA A 152 13.02 2.19 -2.65
N ALA A 153 12.94 1.52 -3.79
CA ALA A 153 13.60 0.24 -4.04
C ALA A 153 15.13 0.35 -4.00
N GLU A 154 15.71 1.49 -4.39
CA GLU A 154 17.15 1.75 -4.30
C GLU A 154 17.65 2.00 -2.87
N ARG A 155 16.75 2.32 -1.93
CA ARG A 155 17.12 2.82 -0.60
C ARG A 155 16.69 1.92 0.55
N THR A 156 15.88 0.90 0.29
CA THR A 156 15.48 -0.05 1.33
C THR A 156 15.14 -1.43 0.77
N ALA A 157 15.54 -2.47 1.49
CA ALA A 157 15.18 -3.86 1.20
C ALA A 157 13.67 -4.15 1.41
N SER A 158 12.90 -3.20 1.92
CA SER A 158 11.47 -3.36 2.20
C SER A 158 10.57 -3.17 0.97
N VAL A 159 11.14 -2.74 -0.16
CA VAL A 159 10.44 -2.46 -1.41
C VAL A 159 11.10 -3.23 -2.55
N SER A 160 10.27 -3.79 -3.43
CA SER A 160 10.75 -4.53 -4.60
C SER A 160 11.25 -3.59 -5.69
N GLN A 161 12.23 -4.04 -6.47
CA GLN A 161 12.60 -3.39 -7.73
C GLN A 161 11.46 -3.43 -8.77
N GLU A 162 10.55 -4.40 -8.63
CA GLU A 162 9.39 -4.51 -9.50
C GLU A 162 8.15 -3.87 -8.85
N HIS A 163 7.38 -3.17 -9.67
CA HIS A 163 6.14 -2.54 -9.26
C HIS A 163 5.10 -2.58 -10.39
N VAL A 164 3.84 -2.58 -10.00
CA VAL A 164 2.70 -2.49 -10.91
C VAL A 164 2.10 -1.10 -10.78
N ILE A 165 1.76 -0.47 -11.91
CA ILE A 165 0.98 0.76 -11.94
C ILE A 165 -0.27 0.53 -12.80
N LEU A 166 -1.42 0.89 -12.25
CA LEU A 166 -2.72 0.83 -12.92
C LEU A 166 -3.29 2.23 -13.04
N LYS A 167 -3.91 2.52 -14.19
CA LYS A 167 -4.58 3.79 -14.48
C LYS A 167 -6.05 3.55 -14.87
N SER A 168 -6.94 4.45 -14.46
CA SER A 168 -8.32 4.50 -14.91
C SER A 168 -8.71 5.94 -15.22
N GLU A 169 -9.28 6.15 -16.40
CA GLU A 169 -9.88 7.44 -16.83
C GLU A 169 -11.41 7.29 -16.94
N ARG A 170 -11.96 6.18 -16.44
CA ARG A 170 -13.37 5.87 -16.50
C ARG A 170 -14.14 6.72 -15.50
N MET A 171 -14.85 7.72 -16.02
CA MET A 171 -15.74 8.56 -15.22
C MET A 171 -17.03 7.81 -14.87
N LEU A 172 -17.32 7.70 -13.57
CA LEU A 172 -18.56 7.12 -13.07
C LEU A 172 -19.55 8.24 -12.72
N SER A 173 -20.84 7.98 -12.90
CA SER A 173 -21.91 8.95 -12.58
C SER A 173 -21.98 9.26 -11.08
N ASN A 174 -21.70 8.26 -10.24
CA ASN A 174 -21.55 8.41 -8.79
C ASN A 174 -20.37 7.56 -8.31
N PRO A 175 -19.13 8.11 -8.36
CA PRO A 175 -17.93 7.34 -8.06
C PRO A 175 -17.89 6.88 -6.60
N GLN A 176 -18.28 7.74 -5.65
CA GLN A 176 -18.32 7.39 -4.22
C GLN A 176 -19.22 6.17 -3.95
N LYS A 177 -20.44 6.16 -4.52
CA LYS A 177 -21.36 5.03 -4.38
C LYS A 177 -20.81 3.75 -5.00
N ALA A 178 -20.04 3.86 -6.09
CA ALA A 178 -19.38 2.69 -6.69
C ALA A 178 -18.29 2.12 -5.78
N LEU A 179 -17.51 2.98 -5.11
CA LEU A 179 -16.51 2.53 -4.12
C LEU A 179 -17.17 1.81 -2.94
N GLU A 180 -18.28 2.35 -2.43
CA GLU A 180 -19.03 1.75 -1.32
C GLU A 180 -19.63 0.40 -1.70
N LYS A 181 -20.22 0.29 -2.90
CA LYS A 181 -20.70 -0.99 -3.43
C LYS A 181 -19.58 -2.02 -3.55
N ALA A 182 -18.40 -1.62 -4.02
CA ALA A 182 -17.26 -2.52 -4.11
C ALA A 182 -16.80 -3.03 -2.74
N LEU A 183 -16.79 -2.15 -1.73
CA LEU A 183 -16.54 -2.54 -0.35
C LEU A 183 -17.61 -3.51 0.20
N GLU A 184 -18.89 -3.26 -0.08
CA GLU A 184 -19.99 -4.15 0.33
C GLU A 184 -19.84 -5.55 -0.27
N GLU A 185 -19.52 -5.64 -1.57
CA GLU A 185 -19.27 -6.91 -2.24
C GLU A 185 -18.03 -7.61 -1.67
N ASP A 186 -16.93 -6.89 -1.42
CA ASP A 186 -15.75 -7.43 -0.74
C ASP A 186 -16.09 -7.96 0.66
N CYS A 187 -16.94 -7.26 1.43
CA CYS A 187 -17.42 -7.74 2.72
C CYS A 187 -18.21 -9.04 2.58
N GLN A 188 -19.08 -9.16 1.58
CA GLN A 188 -19.87 -10.37 1.33
C GLN A 188 -18.98 -11.55 0.92
N GLU A 189 -18.09 -11.35 -0.04
CA GLU A 189 -17.18 -12.36 -0.58
C GLU A 189 -16.24 -12.92 0.49
N ASN A 190 -15.77 -12.07 1.40
CA ASN A 190 -14.80 -12.44 2.43
C ASN A 190 -15.42 -12.73 3.80
N GLY A 191 -16.75 -12.60 3.93
CA GLY A 191 -17.46 -12.74 5.20
C GLY A 191 -17.03 -11.71 6.25
N TRP A 192 -16.70 -10.50 5.82
CA TRP A 192 -16.38 -9.40 6.70
C TRP A 192 -17.62 -8.63 7.16
N LYS A 193 -17.54 -8.05 8.35
CA LYS A 193 -18.56 -7.19 8.94
C LYS A 193 -18.10 -5.74 8.86
N LEU A 194 -18.88 -4.91 8.17
CA LEU A 194 -18.70 -3.46 8.21
C LEU A 194 -19.13 -2.94 9.59
N CYS A 195 -18.20 -2.30 10.28
CA CYS A 195 -18.39 -1.70 11.60
C CYS A 195 -18.40 -0.18 11.49
N ASP A 196 -18.96 0.47 12.51
CA ASP A 196 -18.95 1.92 12.62
C ASP A 196 -17.50 2.47 12.65
N PRO A 197 -17.29 3.72 12.17
CA PRO A 197 -16.01 4.40 12.34
C PRO A 197 -15.61 4.47 13.81
N LEU A 198 -14.29 4.43 14.07
CA LEU A 198 -13.72 4.64 15.42
C LEU A 198 -13.92 6.07 15.91
#